data_AF-A0A1S8AAK8-F1
#
_entry.id   AF-A0A1S8AAK8-F1
#
_cell.length_a   1.000
_cell.length_b   1.000
_cell.length_c   1.000
_cell.angle_alpha   90.00
_cell.angle_beta   90.00
_cell.angle_gamma   90.00
#
_symmetry.space_group_name_H-M   'P 1'
#
loop_
_entity.id
_entity.type
_entity.pdbx_description
1 polymer ?
#
loop_
_entity_poly.entity_id
_entity_poly.type
_entity_poly.pdbx_seq_one_letter_code
_entity_poly.pdbx_strand_id
1 'polypeptide(L)' 'MPRGIPCATVGIGNSTNAALLAIRILGIAFPEYLEKMKAYQEKMKSEVLAKDEVMLSTGWEKYLDR' A
#
# COMPACT_ATOMS: atom_id res chain seq x y z
N MET A 1 19.07 5.63 16.21
CA MET A 1 19.88 4.77 15.30
C MET A 1 21.33 5.25 15.32
N PRO A 2 22.21 4.61 16.12
CA PRO A 2 23.64 4.90 16.08
C PRO A 2 24.24 4.57 14.70
N ARG A 3 25.40 5.16 14.40
CA ARG A 3 26.13 4.87 13.16
C ARG A 3 26.42 3.36 13.07
N GLY A 4 26.12 2.75 11.92
CA GLY A 4 26.38 1.33 11.63
C GLY A 4 25.24 0.36 11.96
N ILE A 5 24.19 0.80 12.66
CA ILE A 5 23.02 -0.03 12.97
C ILE A 5 21.81 0.62 12.28
N PRO A 6 21.27 0.05 11.19
CA PRO A 6 20.10 0.59 10.51
C PRO A 6 18.79 0.06 11.12
N CYS A 7 17.72 0.85 10.97
CA CYS A 7 16.34 0.44 11.27
C CYS A 7 15.45 1.03 10.19
N ALA A 8 14.67 0.18 9.53
CA ALA A 8 13.72 0.62 8.54
C ALA A 8 12.46 1.16 9.23
N THR A 9 12.46 2.46 9.49
CA THR A 9 11.36 3.14 10.17
C THR A 9 10.19 3.35 9.21
N VAL A 10 8.97 3.12 9.68
CA VAL A 10 7.72 3.39 8.95
C VAL A 10 6.90 4.46 9.67
N GLY A 11 5.74 4.83 9.12
CA GLY A 11 4.86 5.83 9.74
C GLY A 11 4.38 5.45 11.15
N ILE A 12 4.14 6.46 11.98
CA ILE A 12 3.61 6.29 13.35
C ILE A 12 2.25 5.57 13.27
N GLY A 13 2.06 4.55 14.10
CA GLY A 13 0.83 3.74 14.12
C GLY A 13 0.60 2.89 12.86
N ASN A 14 1.57 2.81 11.94
CA ASN A 14 1.39 2.16 10.64
C ASN A 14 2.02 0.77 10.59
N SER A 15 1.44 -0.17 11.35
CA SER A 15 1.86 -1.57 11.37
C SER A 15 1.68 -2.26 10.01
N THR A 16 0.66 -1.85 9.24
CA THR A 16 0.42 -2.36 7.88
C THR A 16 1.62 -2.12 6.96
N ASN A 17 2.17 -0.90 6.95
CA ASN A 17 3.35 -0.62 6.14
C ASN A 17 4.59 -1.36 6.63
N ALA A 18 4.74 -1.60 7.94
CA ALA A 18 5.81 -2.46 8.46
C ALA A 18 5.69 -3.90 7.93
N ALA A 19 4.49 -4.47 7.95
CA ALA A 19 4.24 -5.82 7.43
C ALA A 19 4.48 -5.90 5.92
N LEU A 20 3.99 -4.92 5.14
CA LEU A 20 4.22 -4.85 3.70
C LEU A 20 5.72 -4.70 3.37
N LEU A 21 6.47 -3.94 4.16
CA LEU A 21 7.92 -3.84 4.02
C LEU A 21 8.60 -5.18 4.28
N ALA A 22 8.19 -5.91 5.32
CA ALA A 22 8.71 -7.25 5.60
C ALA A 22 8.41 -8.23 4.45
N ILE A 23 7.19 -8.21 3.91
CA ILE A 23 6.80 -9.04 2.74
C ILE A 23 7.67 -8.72 1.52
N ARG A 24 8.00 -7.44 1.27
CA ARG A 24 8.91 -7.04 0.18
C ARG A 24 10.32 -7.60 0.37
N ILE A 25 10.83 -7.62 1.60
CA ILE A 25 12.14 -8.21 1.93
C ILE A 25 12.09 -9.73 1.72
N LEU A 26 11.07 -10.40 2.25
CA LEU A 26 10.88 -11.85 2.10
C LEU A 26 10.70 -12.25 0.63
N GLY A 27 10.06 -11.41 -0.18
CA GLY A 27 9.88 -11.64 -1.62
C GLY A 27 11.17 -11.84 -2.41
N ILE A 28 12.33 -11.48 -1.85
CA ILE A 28 13.65 -11.78 -2.44
C ILE A 28 13.92 -13.30 -2.43
N ALA A 29 13.50 -14.00 -1.36
CA ALA A 29 13.74 -15.42 -1.18
C ALA A 29 12.50 -16.29 -1.48
N PHE A 30 11.30 -15.71 -1.40
CA PHE A 30 10.01 -16.39 -1.53
C PHE A 30 9.18 -15.77 -2.66
N PRO A 31 9.27 -16.30 -3.90
CA PRO A 31 8.59 -15.73 -5.07
C PRO A 31 7.08 -15.55 -4.89
N GLU A 32 6.44 -16.41 -4.11
CA GLU A 32 5.01 -16.32 -3.80
C GLU A 32 4.63 -15.02 -3.07
N TYR A 33 5.52 -14.47 -2.25
CA TYR A 33 5.29 -13.18 -1.58
C TYR A 33 5.48 -12.01 -2.53
N LEU A 34 6.40 -12.12 -3.49
CA LEU A 34 6.54 -11.12 -4.55
C LEU A 34 5.28 -11.05 -5.41
N GLU A 35 4.74 -12.18 -5.85
CA GLU A 35 3.51 -12.22 -6.65
C GLU A 35 2.29 -11.69 -5.86
N LYS A 36 2.16 -12.06 -4.58
CA LYS A 36 1.12 -11.50 -3.70
C LYS A 36 1.27 -9.98 -3.53
N MET A 37 2.49 -9.47 -3.41
CA MET A 37 2.76 -8.03 -3.30
C MET A 37 2.38 -7.29 -4.59
N LYS A 38 2.68 -7.86 -5.77
CA LYS A 38 2.25 -7.30 -7.07
C LYS A 38 0.73 -7.26 -7.19
N ALA A 39 0.06 -8.36 -6.85
CA ALA A 39 -1.40 -8.42 -6.88
C ALA A 39 -2.03 -7.40 -5.91
N TYR A 40 -1.45 -7.24 -4.71
CA TYR A 40 -1.88 -6.22 -3.76
C TYR A 40 -1.75 -4.79 -4.33
N GLN A 41 -0.65 -4.48 -5.02
CA GLN A 41 -0.45 -3.18 -5.67
C GLN A 41 -1.44 -2.92 -6.81
N GLU A 42 -1.70 -3.91 -7.67
CA GLU A 42 -2.68 -3.76 -8.74
C GLU A 42 -4.09 -3.57 -8.17
N LYS A 43 -4.45 -4.32 -7.12
CA LYS A 43 -5.74 -4.15 -6.45
C LYS A 43 -5.91 -2.72 -5.91
N MET A 44 -4.92 -2.18 -5.20
CA MET A 44 -4.99 -0.81 -4.69
C MET A 44 -5.15 0.22 -5.82
N LYS A 45 -4.43 0.03 -6.93
CA LYS A 45 -4.57 0.88 -8.12
C LYS A 45 -5.99 0.83 -8.68
N SER A 46 -6.55 -0.37 -8.88
CA SER A 46 -7.92 -0.52 -9.35
C SER A 46 -8.95 0.12 -8.41
N GLU A 47 -8.76 -0.01 -7.09
CA GLU A 47 -9.63 0.63 -6.10
C GLU A 47 -9.60 2.16 -6.19
N VAL A 48 -8.43 2.75 -6.40
CA VAL A 48 -8.29 4.21 -6.58
C VAL A 48 -8.94 4.66 -7.89
N LEU A 49 -8.71 3.95 -8.99
CA LEU A 49 -9.32 4.28 -10.29
C LEU A 49 -10.86 4.20 -10.24
N ALA A 50 -11.41 3.19 -9.57
CA ALA A 50 -12.85 3.08 -9.38
C ALA A 50 -13.41 4.23 -8.52
N LYS A 51 -12.68 4.66 -7.49
CA LYS A 51 -13.06 5.82 -6.67
C LYS A 51 -13.01 7.12 -7.48
N ASP A 52 -12.01 7.27 -8.33
CA ASP A 52 -11.83 8.42 -9.22
C ASP A 52 -12.99 8.54 -10.23
N GLU A 53 -13.37 7.44 -10.88
CA GLU A 53 -14.50 7.41 -11.82
C GLU A 53 -15.82 7.83 -11.16
N VAL A 54 -16.08 7.36 -9.94
CA VAL A 54 -17.26 7.78 -9.17
C VAL A 54 -17.17 9.26 -8.82
N MET A 55 -16.03 9.75 -8.35
CA MET A 55 -15.85 11.15 -7.99
C MET A 55 -16.04 12.10 -9.18
N LEU A 56 -15.52 11.75 -10.36
CA LEU A 56 -15.65 12.53 -11.59
C LEU A 56 -17.08 12.55 -12.12
N SER A 57 -17.81 11.43 -12.01
CA SER A 57 -19.19 11.34 -12.51
C SER A 57 -20.22 11.98 -11.58
N THR A 58 -20.01 11.95 -10.27
CA THR A 58 -20.98 12.51 -9.30
C THR A 58 -20.64 13.92 -8.84
N GLY A 59 -19.39 14.37 -9.03
CA GLY A 59 -18.85 15.57 -8.40
C GLY A 59 -18.41 15.31 -6.95
N TRP A 60 -17.45 16.11 -6.46
CA TRP A 60 -16.83 15.93 -5.14
C TRP A 60 -17.81 16.14 -3.97
N GLU A 61 -18.78 17.04 -4.13
CA GLU A 61 -19.80 17.36 -3.11
C GLU A 61 -20.63 16.10 -2.78
N LYS A 62 -21.22 15.48 -3.82
CA LYS A 62 -21.98 14.24 -3.67
C LYS A 62 -21.14 13.03 -3.28
N TYR A 63 -19.85 13.04 -3.63
CA TYR A 63 -18.92 11.97 -3.25
C TYR A 63 -18.63 11.96 -1.75
N LEU A 64 -18.55 13.13 -1.11
CA LEU A 64 -18.32 13.28 0.33
C LEU A 64 -19.57 13.02 1.18
N ASP A 65 -20.76 13.24 0.60
CA ASP A 65 -22.05 12.99 1.28
C ASP A 65 -22.44 11.50 1.33
N ARG A 66 -21.62 10.61 0.76
CA ARG A 66 -21.80 9.15 0.76
C ARG A 66 -21.12 8.48 1.95
#